data_AF-A0A1V6DBE0-F1
#
_entry.id   AF-A0A1V6DBE0-F1
#
_cell.length_a   1.000
_cell.length_b   1.000
_cell.length_c   1.000
_cell.angle_alpha   90.00
_cell.angle_beta   90.00
_cell.angle_gamma   90.00
#
_symmetry.space_group_name_H-M   'P 1'
#
loop_
_entity.id
_entity.type
_entity.pdbx_description
1 polymer ?
#
loop_
_entity_poly.entity_id
_entity_poly.type
_entity_poly.pdbx_seq_one_letter_code
_entity_poly.pdbx_strand_id
1 'polypeptide(L)'
;MPHTSRQPPAGQVALVLGNGPSIDSVPPAFWSALRRVPDLLIVGTNRCLAFAALRRATLHAMVIRDTYRNLWHEQKWGIRYHEELWKPCPAWKVGPADRRVTHCDQFLRFDGPWQERPVLDENREAAVLANSSVCLMAANWAFFQGCRRIYFLGLDYHGGHPRMVSPYDHAEEGWQGQYDRPPPASVEEQFAAAARAVRQLGGHLWNLSPRSRLQAVTATHYTHLTGPSCESESSATTAASPTPKSRSPR
;
A
#
# COMPACT_ATOMS: atom_id res chain seq x y z
N MET A 1 -13.54 26.90 -14.99
CA MET A 1 -13.07 26.76 -13.59
C MET A 1 -11.56 26.74 -13.65
N PRO A 2 -10.84 27.69 -13.02
CA PRO A 2 -9.39 27.63 -13.00
C PRO A 2 -8.99 26.39 -12.20
N HIS A 3 -8.18 25.52 -12.79
CA HIS A 3 -7.49 24.45 -12.08
C HIS A 3 -6.53 25.11 -11.10
N THR A 4 -6.99 25.45 -9.90
CA THR A 4 -6.09 25.59 -8.76
C THR A 4 -5.33 24.28 -8.67
N SER A 5 -4.05 24.31 -9.00
CA SER A 5 -3.12 23.20 -8.86
C SER A 5 -3.12 22.77 -7.41
N ARG A 6 -4.02 21.85 -7.06
CA ARG A 6 -3.97 21.18 -5.76
C ARG A 6 -2.60 20.51 -5.71
N GLN A 7 -1.80 20.86 -4.73
CA GLN A 7 -0.61 20.08 -4.43
C GLN A 7 -1.05 18.72 -3.88
N PRO A 8 -0.28 17.64 -4.13
CA PRO A 8 -0.57 16.35 -3.54
C PRO A 8 -0.49 16.44 -2.01
N PRO A 9 -1.26 15.62 -1.28
CA PRO A 9 -1.15 15.57 0.16
C PRO A 9 0.21 14.99 0.57
N ALA A 10 0.90 15.66 1.49
CA ALA A 10 2.17 15.22 2.05
C ALA A 10 1.97 14.55 3.42
N GLY A 11 2.90 13.66 3.80
CA GLY A 11 2.91 13.04 5.12
C GLY A 11 4.21 12.31 5.39
N GLN A 12 4.49 12.03 6.68
CA GLN A 12 5.67 11.25 7.09
C GLN A 12 5.38 9.75 7.21
N VAL A 13 4.10 9.42 7.42
CA VAL A 13 3.61 8.05 7.61
C VAL A 13 2.55 7.75 6.55
N ALA A 14 2.56 6.55 5.98
CA ALA A 14 1.51 6.09 5.07
C ALA A 14 0.91 4.77 5.53
N LEU A 15 -0.41 4.63 5.39
CA LEU A 15 -1.14 3.37 5.41
C LEU A 15 -1.65 3.10 3.99
N VAL A 16 -1.06 2.12 3.32
CA VAL A 16 -1.50 1.60 2.03
C VAL A 16 -2.51 0.48 2.25
N LEU A 17 -3.72 0.68 1.75
CA LEU A 17 -4.81 -0.28 1.82
C LEU A 17 -4.83 -1.12 0.54
N GLY A 18 -4.41 -2.38 0.67
CA GLY A 18 -4.55 -3.41 -0.34
C GLY A 18 -6.00 -3.86 -0.53
N ASN A 19 -6.16 -5.05 -1.13
CA ASN A 19 -7.48 -5.59 -1.49
C ASN A 19 -7.75 -6.95 -0.83
N GLY A 20 -6.94 -7.37 0.13
CA GLY A 20 -7.10 -8.62 0.87
C GLY A 20 -7.99 -8.48 2.12
N PRO A 21 -8.51 -9.61 2.63
CA PRO A 21 -9.60 -9.64 3.59
C PRO A 21 -9.21 -9.17 5.00
N SER A 22 -7.92 -8.98 5.30
CA SER A 22 -7.51 -8.47 6.62
C SER A 22 -8.04 -7.08 6.94
N ILE A 23 -8.47 -6.30 5.94
CA ILE A 23 -9.16 -5.02 6.16
C ILE A 23 -10.41 -5.19 7.04
N ASP A 24 -11.13 -6.30 6.93
CA ASP A 24 -12.31 -6.58 7.77
C ASP A 24 -11.94 -7.11 9.16
N SER A 25 -10.68 -7.51 9.37
CA SER A 25 -10.21 -8.13 10.62
C SER A 25 -9.76 -7.12 11.68
N VAL A 26 -9.49 -5.87 11.28
CA VAL A 26 -9.08 -4.82 12.24
C VAL A 26 -10.31 -4.23 12.94
N PRO A 27 -10.24 -3.95 14.25
CA PRO A 27 -11.40 -3.49 15.01
C PRO A 27 -11.82 -2.06 14.61
N PRO A 28 -13.09 -1.66 14.80
CA PRO A 28 -13.53 -0.28 14.55
C PRO A 28 -12.70 0.80 15.28
N ALA A 29 -12.14 0.46 16.44
CA ALA A 29 -11.25 1.33 17.21
C ALA A 29 -9.95 1.67 16.46
N PHE A 30 -9.43 0.76 15.61
CA PHE A 30 -8.26 1.02 14.77
C PHE A 30 -8.52 2.18 13.81
N TRP A 31 -9.62 2.10 13.04
CA TRP A 31 -10.00 3.16 12.09
C TRP A 31 -10.21 4.51 12.76
N SER A 32 -10.76 4.52 13.98
CA SER A 32 -10.93 5.73 14.77
C SER A 32 -9.59 6.29 15.27
N ALA A 33 -8.64 5.40 15.63
CA ALA A 33 -7.33 5.79 16.13
C ALA A 33 -6.43 6.42 15.06
N LEU A 34 -6.60 6.07 13.77
CA LEU A 34 -5.84 6.67 12.66
C LEU A 34 -5.94 8.20 12.62
N ARG A 35 -7.06 8.78 13.08
CA ARG A 35 -7.25 10.24 13.16
C ARG A 35 -6.27 10.95 14.11
N ARG A 36 -5.62 10.20 14.99
CA ARG A 36 -4.64 10.69 15.98
C ARG A 36 -3.20 10.48 15.53
N VAL A 37 -2.97 9.82 14.39
CA VAL A 37 -1.62 9.63 13.85
C VAL A 37 -1.26 10.90 13.08
N PRO A 38 -0.25 11.67 13.54
CA PRO A 38 0.16 12.89 12.85
C PRO A 38 0.73 12.57 11.47
N ASP A 39 0.49 13.45 10.50
CA ASP A 39 1.05 13.37 9.14
C ASP A 39 0.83 12.00 8.45
N LEU A 40 -0.30 11.36 8.73
CA LEU A 40 -0.69 10.07 8.14
C LEU A 40 -1.38 10.28 6.78
N LEU A 41 -0.78 9.72 5.73
CA LEU A 41 -1.46 9.45 4.48
C LEU A 41 -2.17 8.09 4.52
N ILE A 42 -3.38 8.04 3.99
CA ILE A 42 -4.16 6.82 3.85
C ILE A 42 -4.41 6.67 2.35
N VAL A 43 -3.78 5.67 1.77
CA VAL A 43 -3.72 5.45 0.33
C VAL A 43 -4.50 4.19 0.00
N GLY A 44 -5.68 4.36 -0.58
CA GLY A 44 -6.47 3.23 -1.06
C GLY A 44 -5.98 2.72 -2.42
N THR A 45 -6.14 1.42 -2.68
CA THR A 45 -5.79 0.82 -3.98
C THR A 45 -6.98 0.13 -4.63
N ASN A 46 -7.08 0.21 -5.95
CA ASN A 46 -8.09 -0.50 -6.76
C ASN A 46 -9.51 -0.35 -6.21
N ARG A 47 -10.09 -1.40 -5.61
CA ARG A 47 -11.49 -1.51 -5.20
C ARG A 47 -11.77 -0.93 -3.81
N CYS A 48 -10.78 -0.29 -3.20
CA CYS A 48 -10.84 0.24 -1.83
C CYS A 48 -12.12 1.04 -1.51
N LEU A 49 -12.63 1.83 -2.45
CA LEU A 49 -13.84 2.64 -2.25
C LEU A 49 -15.11 1.82 -2.08
N ALA A 50 -15.12 0.57 -2.54
CA ALA A 50 -16.25 -0.34 -2.41
C ALA A 50 -16.24 -1.11 -1.09
N PHE A 51 -15.19 -1.03 -0.25
CA PHE A 51 -15.10 -1.84 0.96
C PHE A 51 -15.97 -1.29 2.10
N ALA A 52 -16.78 -2.17 2.70
CA ALA A 52 -17.72 -1.81 3.76
C ALA A 52 -17.02 -1.22 5.00
N ALA A 53 -15.87 -1.77 5.39
CA ALA A 53 -15.06 -1.29 6.51
C ALA A 53 -14.58 0.16 6.34
N LEU A 54 -14.48 0.64 5.09
CA LEU A 54 -13.90 1.95 4.75
C LEU A 54 -14.93 3.02 4.45
N ARG A 55 -16.24 2.74 4.56
CA ARG A 55 -17.32 3.70 4.24
C ARG A 55 -17.22 5.06 4.95
N ARG A 56 -16.53 5.11 6.09
CA ARG A 56 -16.32 6.32 6.90
C ARG A 56 -14.85 6.69 7.08
N ALA A 57 -13.95 5.99 6.40
CA ALA A 57 -12.53 6.28 6.42
C ALA A 57 -12.25 7.45 5.47
N THR A 58 -11.38 8.36 5.89
CA THR A 58 -10.84 9.39 5.00
C THR A 58 -9.71 8.77 4.20
N LEU A 59 -9.81 8.82 2.87
CA LEU A 59 -8.73 8.44 1.97
C LEU A 59 -8.08 9.72 1.45
N HIS A 60 -6.76 9.81 1.60
CA HIS A 60 -5.98 10.95 1.12
C HIS A 60 -5.64 10.79 -0.36
N ALA A 61 -5.36 9.55 -0.77
CA ALA A 61 -5.11 9.19 -2.16
C ALA A 61 -5.71 7.83 -2.51
N MET A 62 -5.88 7.62 -3.81
CA MET A 62 -6.42 6.43 -4.43
C MET A 62 -5.57 6.06 -5.64
N VAL A 63 -5.06 4.84 -5.68
CA VAL A 63 -4.17 4.34 -6.73
C VAL A 63 -4.86 3.21 -7.50
N ILE A 64 -5.04 3.37 -8.81
CA ILE A 64 -5.45 2.28 -9.71
C ILE A 64 -4.29 2.02 -10.65
N ARG A 65 -3.74 0.80 -10.64
CA ARG A 65 -2.62 0.39 -11.50
C ARG A 65 -3.01 0.26 -12.97
N ASP A 66 -4.06 -0.51 -13.20
CA ASP A 66 -4.50 -0.86 -14.55
C ASP A 66 -5.63 0.10 -14.93
N THR A 67 -6.73 -0.43 -15.44
CA THR A 67 -7.90 0.37 -15.76
C THR A 67 -9.05 -0.05 -14.85
N TYR A 68 -9.93 0.89 -14.50
CA TYR A 68 -11.11 0.58 -13.69
C TYR A 68 -11.96 -0.55 -14.28
N ARG A 69 -11.93 -0.74 -15.62
CA ARG A 69 -12.66 -1.79 -16.34
C ARG A 69 -12.14 -3.19 -16.02
N ASN A 70 -10.88 -3.32 -15.59
CA ASN A 70 -10.22 -4.59 -15.34
C ASN A 70 -10.18 -4.97 -13.86
N LEU A 71 -10.83 -4.17 -12.98
CA LEU A 71 -10.88 -4.45 -11.55
C LEU A 71 -11.86 -5.58 -11.18
N TRP A 72 -12.78 -5.90 -12.09
CA TRP A 72 -13.75 -6.98 -11.98
C TRP A 72 -13.71 -7.85 -13.22
N HIS A 73 -14.23 -9.07 -13.10
CA HIS A 73 -14.38 -9.98 -14.24
C HIS A 73 -15.30 -9.37 -15.31
N GLU A 74 -16.50 -8.94 -14.91
CA GLU A 74 -17.41 -8.24 -15.80
C GLU A 74 -17.13 -6.73 -15.82
N GLN A 75 -16.75 -6.20 -16.98
CA GLN A 75 -16.38 -4.79 -17.15
C GLN A 75 -17.47 -3.79 -16.74
N LYS A 76 -18.75 -4.20 -16.75
CA LYS A 76 -19.89 -3.38 -16.31
C LYS A 76 -19.71 -2.87 -14.87
N TRP A 77 -19.15 -3.70 -13.99
CA TRP A 77 -18.88 -3.33 -12.60
C TRP A 77 -17.76 -2.31 -12.50
N GLY A 78 -16.72 -2.46 -13.32
CA GLY A 78 -15.65 -1.48 -13.44
C GLY A 78 -16.13 -0.11 -13.91
N ILE A 79 -16.98 -0.07 -14.93
CA ILE A 79 -17.59 1.17 -15.43
C ILE A 79 -18.44 1.81 -14.34
N ARG A 80 -19.28 1.02 -13.67
CA ARG A 80 -20.11 1.51 -12.56
C ARG A 80 -19.27 2.06 -11.41
N TYR A 81 -18.22 1.35 -10.99
CA TYR A 81 -17.28 1.82 -9.97
C TYR A 81 -16.63 3.14 -10.36
N HIS A 82 -16.27 3.28 -11.63
CA HIS A 82 -15.67 4.51 -12.13
C HIS A 82 -16.59 5.72 -11.95
N GLU A 83 -17.83 5.61 -12.40
CA GLU A 83 -18.79 6.72 -12.38
C GLU A 83 -19.34 6.98 -10.97
N GLU A 84 -19.66 5.95 -10.20
CA GLU A 84 -20.34 6.10 -8.91
C GLU A 84 -19.38 6.35 -7.73
N LEU A 85 -18.15 5.81 -7.77
CA LEU A 85 -17.22 5.89 -6.64
C LEU A 85 -15.93 6.62 -6.99
N TRP A 86 -15.20 6.19 -8.01
CA TRP A 86 -13.88 6.74 -8.33
C TRP A 86 -13.91 8.22 -8.72
N LYS A 87 -14.72 8.56 -9.73
CA LYS A 87 -14.83 9.92 -10.27
C LYS A 87 -15.27 10.96 -9.23
N PRO A 88 -16.32 10.71 -8.41
CA PRO A 88 -16.73 11.65 -7.36
C PRO A 88 -15.84 11.61 -6.11
N CYS A 89 -14.99 10.59 -5.94
CA CYS A 89 -14.09 10.51 -4.78
C CYS A 89 -13.21 11.77 -4.71
N PRO A 90 -13.16 12.48 -3.56
CA PRO A 90 -12.36 13.70 -3.43
C PRO A 90 -10.87 13.42 -3.20
N ALA A 91 -10.48 12.14 -2.98
CA ALA A 91 -9.11 11.74 -2.77
C ALA A 91 -8.23 12.09 -3.98
N TRP A 92 -6.94 12.28 -3.73
CA TRP A 92 -5.96 12.40 -4.79
C TRP A 92 -5.93 11.13 -5.64
N LYS A 93 -5.94 11.25 -6.97
CA LYS A 93 -6.10 10.12 -7.88
C LYS A 93 -4.78 9.85 -8.59
N VAL A 94 -4.26 8.65 -8.40
CA VAL A 94 -3.04 8.14 -9.03
C VAL A 94 -3.42 6.98 -9.94
N GLY A 95 -2.99 7.02 -11.19
CA GLY A 95 -3.39 6.01 -12.17
C GLY A 95 -3.01 6.41 -13.58
N PRO A 96 -3.31 5.56 -14.58
CA PRO A 96 -2.93 5.83 -15.95
C PRO A 96 -3.51 7.16 -16.45
N ALA A 97 -2.64 8.02 -16.99
CA ALA A 97 -2.98 9.36 -17.46
C ALA A 97 -3.92 9.35 -18.68
N ASP A 98 -3.97 8.23 -19.43
CA ASP A 98 -4.79 8.06 -20.63
C ASP A 98 -6.30 8.22 -20.37
N ARG A 99 -6.74 8.27 -19.10
CA ARG A 99 -8.16 8.35 -18.72
C ARG A 99 -8.55 9.59 -17.90
N ARG A 100 -7.75 10.67 -17.98
CA ARG A 100 -8.02 12.11 -17.65
C ARG A 100 -8.88 12.48 -16.41
N VAL A 101 -9.06 11.56 -15.48
CA VAL A 101 -9.57 11.83 -14.12
C VAL A 101 -8.48 11.46 -13.09
N THR A 102 -7.21 11.51 -13.49
CA THR A 102 -6.06 11.30 -12.59
C THR A 102 -5.37 12.64 -12.37
N HIS A 103 -4.91 12.85 -11.13
CA HIS A 103 -4.18 14.06 -10.74
C HIS A 103 -2.66 13.87 -10.86
N CYS A 104 -2.21 12.62 -11.01
CA CYS A 104 -0.80 12.23 -10.94
C CYS A 104 -0.62 10.84 -11.59
N ASP A 105 0.26 10.84 -12.59
CA ASP A 105 1.27 9.84 -12.91
C ASP A 105 0.85 8.56 -13.62
N GLN A 106 0.99 8.64 -14.95
CA GLN A 106 1.20 7.52 -15.86
C GLN A 106 2.22 6.53 -15.28
N PHE A 107 1.93 5.24 -15.44
CA PHE A 107 2.88 4.22 -15.03
C PHE A 107 3.87 3.90 -16.12
N LEU A 108 5.16 4.00 -15.80
CA LEU A 108 6.24 3.62 -16.71
C LEU A 108 6.73 2.22 -16.37
N ARG A 109 6.97 1.42 -17.40
CA ARG A 109 7.71 0.17 -17.25
C ARG A 109 9.18 0.51 -17.03
N PHE A 110 9.76 0.00 -15.96
CA PHE A 110 11.20 0.11 -15.68
C PHE A 110 11.76 -1.29 -15.44
N ASP A 111 13.04 -1.47 -15.72
CA ASP A 111 13.73 -2.76 -15.57
C ASP A 111 14.04 -3.10 -14.10
N GLY A 112 13.85 -2.15 -13.19
CA GLY A 112 14.08 -2.29 -11.76
C GLY A 112 12.80 -2.56 -10.95
N PRO A 113 12.91 -3.09 -9.73
CA PRO A 113 11.77 -3.44 -8.87
C PRO A 113 11.24 -2.30 -8.00
N TRP A 114 11.96 -1.19 -7.84
CA TRP A 114 11.55 -0.03 -7.02
C TRP A 114 12.04 1.28 -7.63
N GLN A 115 11.31 2.37 -7.38
CA GLN A 115 11.66 3.70 -7.87
C GLN A 115 12.34 4.50 -6.77
N GLU A 116 13.65 4.67 -6.84
CA GLU A 116 14.44 5.40 -5.83
C GLU A 116 14.43 6.92 -6.05
N ARG A 117 14.14 7.36 -7.28
CA ARG A 117 14.18 8.77 -7.70
C ARG A 117 12.96 9.12 -8.56
N PRO A 118 12.49 10.37 -8.55
CA PRO A 118 11.39 10.79 -9.41
C PRO A 118 11.71 10.51 -10.87
N VAL A 119 10.72 10.04 -11.62
CA VAL A 119 10.80 9.92 -13.08
C VAL A 119 9.64 10.70 -13.69
N LEU A 120 9.85 11.20 -14.90
CA LEU A 120 8.82 11.85 -15.70
C LEU A 120 8.46 10.95 -16.88
N ASP A 121 7.21 10.99 -17.31
CA ASP A 121 6.76 10.31 -18.53
C ASP A 121 7.16 11.08 -19.81
N GLU A 122 6.74 10.54 -20.96
CA GLU A 122 6.97 11.16 -22.27
C GLU A 122 6.33 12.54 -22.43
N ASN A 123 5.31 12.85 -21.63
CA ASN A 123 4.61 14.13 -21.61
C ASN A 123 5.22 15.11 -20.58
N ARG A 124 6.31 14.71 -19.90
CA ARG A 124 6.94 15.44 -18.78
C ARG A 124 6.04 15.58 -17.55
N GLU A 125 5.00 14.76 -17.45
CA GLU A 125 4.24 14.64 -16.23
C GLU A 125 5.01 13.73 -15.26
N ALA A 126 4.79 13.87 -13.96
CA ALA A 126 5.41 12.95 -13.03
C ALA A 126 4.94 11.51 -13.34
N ALA A 127 5.74 10.51 -12.97
CA ALA A 127 5.42 9.11 -13.22
C ALA A 127 5.80 8.20 -12.06
N VAL A 128 5.04 7.11 -11.92
CA VAL A 128 5.31 6.05 -10.95
C VAL A 128 5.67 4.76 -11.68
N LEU A 129 6.64 4.02 -11.17
CA LEU A 129 6.98 2.70 -11.71
C LEU A 129 5.77 1.75 -11.68
N ALA A 130 5.47 1.12 -12.81
CA ALA A 130 4.60 -0.04 -12.88
C ALA A 130 5.23 -1.25 -12.17
N ASN A 131 4.71 -1.61 -10.99
CA ASN A 131 5.11 -2.83 -10.26
C ASN A 131 4.16 -3.99 -10.51
N SER A 132 4.54 -5.21 -10.09
CA SER A 132 3.62 -6.36 -10.09
C SER A 132 2.44 -6.22 -9.13
N SER A 133 2.58 -5.38 -8.11
CA SER A 133 1.56 -5.13 -7.09
C SER A 133 1.18 -3.66 -7.05
N VAL A 134 -0.12 -3.36 -7.11
CA VAL A 134 -0.64 -2.00 -6.93
C VAL A 134 -0.26 -1.42 -5.56
N CYS A 135 -0.08 -2.27 -4.55
CA CYS A 135 0.36 -1.84 -3.22
C CYS A 135 1.79 -1.27 -3.27
N LEU A 136 2.69 -1.88 -4.04
CA LEU A 136 4.04 -1.32 -4.25
C LEU A 136 3.99 0.02 -4.99
N MET A 137 3.08 0.17 -5.95
CA MET A 137 2.89 1.43 -6.68
C MET A 137 2.37 2.53 -5.75
N ALA A 138 1.42 2.20 -4.89
CA ALA A 138 0.92 3.11 -3.87
C ALA A 138 2.00 3.49 -2.84
N ALA A 139 2.85 2.54 -2.45
CA ALA A 139 3.98 2.80 -1.57
C ALA A 139 5.05 3.68 -2.24
N ASN A 140 5.37 3.44 -3.52
CA ASN A 140 6.26 4.29 -4.32
C ASN A 140 5.73 5.72 -4.33
N TRP A 141 4.45 5.90 -4.69
CA TRP A 141 3.82 7.21 -4.70
C TRP A 141 3.90 7.90 -3.33
N ALA A 142 3.54 7.19 -2.26
CA ALA A 142 3.61 7.73 -0.89
C ALA A 142 5.04 8.11 -0.48
N PHE A 143 6.05 7.32 -0.87
CA PHE A 143 7.45 7.61 -0.62
C PHE A 143 7.89 8.94 -1.23
N PHE A 144 7.41 9.26 -2.44
CA PHE A 144 7.65 10.55 -3.10
C PHE A 144 6.84 11.71 -2.50
N GLN A 145 5.79 11.43 -1.72
CA GLN A 145 5.11 12.44 -0.89
C GLN A 145 5.81 12.71 0.45
N GLY A 146 7.02 12.14 0.63
CA GLY A 146 7.83 12.31 1.85
C GLY A 146 7.61 11.22 2.90
N CYS A 147 6.74 10.24 2.67
CA CYS A 147 6.53 9.18 3.65
C CYS A 147 7.78 8.31 3.77
N ARG A 148 8.16 7.99 5.02
CA ARG A 148 9.28 7.08 5.32
C ARG A 148 8.82 5.87 6.12
N ARG A 149 7.72 5.97 6.86
CA ARG A 149 7.09 4.84 7.55
C ARG A 149 5.87 4.40 6.77
N ILE A 150 5.93 3.29 6.05
CA ILE A 150 4.83 2.83 5.20
C ILE A 150 4.32 1.49 5.71
N TYR A 151 3.02 1.46 6.02
CA TYR A 151 2.30 0.29 6.51
C TYR A 151 1.37 -0.22 5.42
N PHE A 152 1.32 -1.53 5.25
CA PHE A 152 0.34 -2.21 4.39
C PHE A 152 -0.73 -2.86 5.25
N LEU A 153 -2.00 -2.75 4.83
CA LEU A 153 -3.11 -3.54 5.37
C LEU A 153 -3.94 -4.07 4.20
N GLY A 154 -4.41 -5.31 4.25
CA GLY A 154 -5.02 -5.95 3.07
C GLY A 154 -3.97 -6.47 2.08
N LEU A 155 -2.73 -6.69 2.54
CA LEU A 155 -1.63 -7.29 1.79
C LEU A 155 -1.46 -8.74 2.26
N ASP A 156 -2.49 -9.53 2.02
CA ASP A 156 -2.62 -10.87 2.59
C ASP A 156 -1.92 -11.95 1.75
N TYR A 157 -2.04 -11.89 0.42
CA TYR A 157 -1.66 -12.98 -0.48
C TYR A 157 -2.25 -14.35 -0.07
N HIS A 158 -3.43 -14.33 0.54
CA HIS A 158 -4.25 -15.50 0.78
C HIS A 158 -5.72 -15.09 0.93
N GLY A 159 -6.63 -16.02 0.64
CA GLY A 159 -8.06 -15.81 0.77
C GLY A 159 -8.66 -14.91 -0.32
N GLY A 160 -9.83 -14.35 -0.03
CA GLY A 160 -10.60 -13.53 -0.96
C GLY A 160 -10.33 -12.03 -0.81
N HIS A 161 -11.40 -11.26 -0.68
CA HIS A 161 -11.39 -9.80 -0.60
C HIS A 161 -12.22 -9.32 0.61
N PRO A 162 -12.09 -8.06 1.02
CA PRO A 162 -12.97 -7.46 2.01
C PRO A 162 -14.43 -7.48 1.56
N ARG A 163 -15.35 -7.49 2.52
CA ARG A 163 -16.77 -7.29 2.24
C ARG A 163 -16.97 -5.96 1.53
N MET A 164 -17.61 -6.02 0.37
CA MET A 164 -17.97 -4.82 -0.38
C MET A 164 -19.37 -4.32 0.02
N VAL A 165 -19.64 -3.07 -0.30
CA VAL A 165 -20.98 -2.47 -0.20
C VAL A 165 -21.82 -2.88 -1.40
N SER A 166 -23.13 -2.98 -1.20
CA SER A 166 -24.07 -3.14 -2.31
C SER A 166 -23.95 -1.97 -3.30
N PRO A 167 -23.95 -2.24 -4.62
CA PRO A 167 -24.19 -3.53 -5.28
C PRO A 167 -22.92 -4.32 -5.65
N TYR A 168 -21.73 -3.86 -5.24
CA TYR A 168 -20.45 -4.47 -5.61
C TYR A 168 -20.19 -5.80 -4.89
N ASP A 169 -20.91 -6.10 -3.82
CA ASP A 169 -20.91 -7.39 -3.12
C ASP A 169 -21.40 -8.55 -3.98
N HIS A 170 -22.12 -8.27 -5.07
CA HIS A 170 -22.57 -9.26 -6.05
C HIS A 170 -21.65 -9.42 -7.26
N ALA A 171 -20.57 -8.63 -7.34
CA ALA A 171 -19.70 -8.62 -8.51
C ALA A 171 -18.65 -9.73 -8.44
N GLU A 172 -18.51 -10.52 -9.51
CA GLU A 172 -17.40 -11.45 -9.62
C GLU A 172 -16.09 -10.72 -9.88
N GLU A 173 -15.08 -11.07 -9.10
CA GLU A 173 -13.78 -10.40 -9.14
C GLU A 173 -12.87 -10.89 -10.26
N GLY A 174 -12.97 -12.17 -10.64
CA GLY A 174 -12.17 -12.81 -11.68
C GLY A 174 -10.82 -13.35 -11.21
N TRP A 175 -10.53 -13.28 -9.91
CA TRP A 175 -9.26 -13.71 -9.29
C TRP A 175 -9.45 -14.80 -8.22
N GLN A 176 -10.65 -15.38 -8.14
CA GLN A 176 -10.97 -16.44 -7.20
C GLN A 176 -9.98 -17.61 -7.36
N GLY A 177 -9.40 -18.07 -6.25
CA GLY A 177 -8.42 -19.15 -6.21
C GLY A 177 -6.99 -18.78 -6.61
N GLN A 178 -6.73 -17.57 -7.12
CA GLN A 178 -5.36 -17.14 -7.45
C GLN A 178 -4.46 -17.06 -6.21
N TYR A 179 -5.04 -16.76 -5.05
CA TYR A 179 -4.33 -16.63 -3.78
C TYR A 179 -4.38 -17.90 -2.92
N ASP A 180 -4.86 -19.02 -3.46
CA ASP A 180 -4.80 -20.31 -2.78
C ASP A 180 -3.37 -20.86 -2.75
N ARG A 181 -2.53 -20.42 -3.69
CA ARG A 181 -1.11 -20.77 -3.79
C ARG A 181 -0.23 -19.77 -3.01
N PRO A 182 1.02 -20.14 -2.69
CA PRO A 182 1.99 -19.19 -2.16
C PRO A 182 2.20 -17.99 -3.11
N PRO A 183 2.62 -16.82 -2.59
CA PRO A 183 3.02 -15.70 -3.42
C PRO A 183 4.08 -16.12 -4.45
N PRO A 184 3.99 -15.69 -5.71
CA PRO A 184 5.04 -15.93 -6.69
C PRO A 184 6.39 -15.37 -6.21
N ALA A 185 7.50 -16.07 -6.48
CA ALA A 185 8.84 -15.61 -6.09
C ALA A 185 9.17 -14.20 -6.61
N SER A 186 8.74 -13.89 -7.83
CA SER A 186 8.91 -12.55 -8.43
C SER A 186 8.19 -11.44 -7.65
N VAL A 187 7.09 -11.76 -6.97
CA VAL A 187 6.39 -10.82 -6.08
C VAL A 187 7.20 -10.61 -4.80
N GLU A 188 7.65 -11.69 -4.17
CA GLU A 188 8.50 -11.63 -2.96
C GLU A 188 9.78 -10.84 -3.23
N GLU A 189 10.45 -11.10 -4.36
CA GLU A 189 11.67 -10.38 -4.77
C GLU A 189 11.43 -8.87 -4.93
N GLN A 190 10.30 -8.48 -5.52
CA GLN A 190 9.94 -7.07 -5.69
C GLN A 190 9.68 -6.38 -4.35
N PHE A 191 8.92 -7.01 -3.45
CA PHE A 191 8.70 -6.46 -2.12
C PHE A 191 9.99 -6.41 -1.29
N ALA A 192 10.87 -7.40 -1.43
CA ALA A 192 12.15 -7.43 -0.73
C ALA A 192 13.08 -6.32 -1.24
N ALA A 193 13.10 -6.09 -2.55
CA ALA A 193 13.86 -5.00 -3.15
C ALA A 193 13.32 -3.62 -2.71
N ALA A 194 11.99 -3.45 -2.70
CA ALA A 194 11.33 -2.26 -2.18
C ALA A 194 11.70 -2.01 -0.71
N ALA A 195 11.61 -3.03 0.15
CA ALA A 195 11.95 -2.91 1.56
C ALA A 195 13.43 -2.55 1.77
N ARG A 196 14.35 -3.14 0.98
CA ARG A 196 15.78 -2.79 1.02
C ARG A 196 16.02 -1.34 0.59
N ALA A 197 15.44 -0.91 -0.52
CA ALA A 197 15.62 0.45 -1.05
C ALA A 197 15.07 1.50 -0.09
N VAL A 198 13.84 1.29 0.41
CA VAL A 198 13.24 2.17 1.42
C VAL A 198 14.09 2.25 2.68
N ARG A 199 14.66 1.12 3.15
CA ARG A 199 15.58 1.09 4.30
C ARG A 199 16.89 1.85 4.06
N GLN A 200 17.49 1.71 2.88
CA GLN A 200 18.70 2.45 2.51
C GLN A 200 18.47 3.97 2.48
N LEU A 201 17.23 4.39 2.20
CA LEU A 201 16.80 5.79 2.18
C LEU A 201 16.19 6.25 3.52
N GLY A 202 16.45 5.53 4.62
CA GLY A 202 16.05 5.91 5.97
C GLY A 202 14.57 5.69 6.30
N GLY A 203 13.87 4.84 5.55
CA GLY A 203 12.48 4.47 5.79
C GLY A 203 12.28 2.99 6.12
N HIS A 204 11.02 2.58 6.26
CA HIS A 204 10.64 1.22 6.58
C HIS A 204 9.29 0.85 5.96
N LEU A 205 9.16 -0.42 5.58
CA LEU A 205 7.93 -1.05 5.13
C LEU A 205 7.48 -2.09 6.16
N TRP A 206 6.20 -2.06 6.53
CA TRP A 206 5.60 -3.04 7.44
C TRP A 206 4.29 -3.59 6.90
N ASN A 207 3.98 -4.84 7.22
CA ASN A 207 2.69 -5.46 6.91
C ASN A 207 1.87 -5.66 8.19
N LEU A 208 0.69 -5.03 8.24
CA LEU A 208 -0.28 -5.14 9.35
C LEU A 208 -1.24 -6.33 9.18
N SER A 209 -1.17 -7.03 8.04
CA SER A 209 -2.08 -8.13 7.70
C SER A 209 -1.66 -9.39 8.47
N PRO A 210 -2.42 -9.82 9.51
CA PRO A 210 -1.92 -10.74 10.53
C PRO A 210 -1.66 -12.17 10.04
N ARG A 211 -2.18 -12.54 8.87
CA ARG A 211 -2.06 -13.87 8.28
C ARG A 211 -1.37 -13.87 6.92
N SER A 212 -0.77 -12.73 6.55
CA SER A 212 -0.11 -12.57 5.26
C SER A 212 0.83 -13.74 4.94
N ARG A 213 0.73 -14.26 3.72
CA ARG A 213 1.70 -15.23 3.19
C ARG A 213 2.96 -14.57 2.62
N LEU A 214 2.91 -13.26 2.37
CA LEU A 214 4.07 -12.49 1.93
C LEU A 214 5.10 -12.36 3.06
N GLN A 215 6.33 -12.81 2.82
CA GLN A 215 7.41 -12.83 3.81
C GLN A 215 8.41 -11.68 3.64
N ALA A 216 8.48 -11.08 2.46
CA ALA A 216 9.46 -10.04 2.13
C ALA A 216 9.30 -8.72 2.90
N VAL A 217 8.16 -8.51 3.56
CA VAL A 217 7.89 -7.32 4.38
C VAL A 217 7.64 -7.74 5.81
N THR A 218 8.32 -7.08 6.75
CA THR A 218 8.20 -7.38 8.18
C THR A 218 6.76 -7.26 8.67
N ALA A 219 6.20 -8.35 9.18
CA ALA A 219 4.90 -8.35 9.81
C ALA A 219 4.95 -7.58 11.15
N THR A 220 3.92 -6.80 11.45
CA THR A 220 3.76 -6.12 12.74
C THR A 220 2.28 -5.99 13.10
N HIS A 221 2.00 -5.59 14.34
CA HIS A 221 0.64 -5.38 14.80
C HIS A 221 0.21 -3.92 14.53
N TYR A 222 -1.09 -3.69 14.27
CA TYR A 222 -1.60 -2.36 13.95
C TYR A 222 -1.37 -1.32 15.07
N THR A 223 -1.15 -1.77 16.32
CA THR A 223 -0.77 -0.91 17.44
C THR A 223 0.60 -0.25 17.26
N HIS A 224 1.46 -0.75 16.36
CA HIS A 224 2.69 -0.07 16.00
C HIS A 224 2.43 1.24 15.22
N LEU A 225 1.30 1.32 14.52
CA LEU A 225 0.86 2.53 13.82
C LEU A 225 0.06 3.45 14.75
N THR A 226 -0.78 2.89 15.63
CA THR A 226 -1.74 3.68 16.44
C THR A 226 -1.37 3.83 17.91
N GLY A 227 -0.31 3.16 18.38
CA GLY A 227 0.17 3.24 19.76
C GLY A 227 0.95 4.53 20.03
N PRO A 228 1.23 4.85 21.30
CA PRO A 228 2.13 5.95 21.64
C PRO A 228 3.48 5.71 20.95
N SER A 229 3.98 6.72 20.23
CA SER A 229 5.30 6.66 19.60
C SER A 229 6.35 6.36 20.68
N CYS A 230 6.95 5.17 20.64
CA CYS A 230 8.19 4.94 21.36
C CYS A 230 9.29 5.73 20.68
N GLU A 231 9.56 6.95 21.15
CA GLU A 231 10.85 7.61 20.91
C GLU A 231 11.94 6.86 21.69
N SER A 232 12.27 5.64 21.28
CA SER A 232 13.42 4.89 21.79
C SER A 232 13.66 3.60 20.99
N GLU A 233 14.08 3.72 19.73
CA GLU A 233 15.01 2.73 19.16
C GLU A 233 16.43 3.30 19.29
N SER A 234 16.88 3.40 20.53
CA SER A 234 18.28 3.60 20.87
C SER A 234 18.98 2.26 20.82
N SER A 235 19.92 2.13 19.86
CA SER A 235 21.15 1.34 19.99
C SER A 235 21.05 -0.01 20.69
N ALA A 236 20.61 -1.05 19.97
CA ALA A 236 20.91 -2.43 20.37
C ALA A 236 22.32 -2.81 19.90
N THR A 237 23.23 -2.60 20.83
CA THR A 237 24.65 -2.93 20.89
C THR A 237 24.98 -4.35 20.39
N THR A 238 26.10 -4.44 19.68
CA THR A 238 26.92 -5.61 19.39
C THR A 238 26.77 -6.77 20.38
N ALA A 239 26.29 -7.92 19.90
CA ALA A 239 26.44 -9.18 20.60
C ALA A 239 27.93 -9.58 20.59
N ALA A 240 28.59 -9.45 21.74
CA ALA A 240 29.92 -9.97 21.97
C ALA A 240 29.89 -11.51 21.99
N SER A 241 30.78 -12.11 21.20
CA SER A 241 31.05 -13.55 21.17
C SER A 241 31.49 -14.07 22.55
N PRO A 242 31.04 -15.25 23.00
CA PRO A 242 31.57 -15.86 24.21
C PRO A 242 32.90 -16.56 23.91
N THR A 243 33.98 -16.07 24.50
CA THR A 243 35.29 -16.72 24.55
C THR A 243 35.20 -18.04 25.34
N PRO A 244 35.83 -19.14 24.92
CA PRO A 244 35.85 -20.37 25.71
C PRO A 244 36.78 -20.25 26.92
N LYS A 245 36.30 -20.69 28.09
CA LYS A 245 37.08 -20.78 29.33
C LYS A 245 38.22 -21.79 29.16
N SER A 246 39.44 -21.35 29.45
CA SER A 246 40.62 -22.19 29.63
C SER A 246 40.43 -23.14 30.83
N ARG A 247 40.66 -24.44 30.62
CA ARG A 247 40.92 -25.39 31.71
C ARG A 247 42.38 -25.25 32.14
N SER A 248 42.61 -24.94 33.41
CA SER A 248 43.92 -25.12 34.06
C SER A 248 44.04 -26.55 34.62
N PRO A 249 45.26 -27.10 34.71
CA PRO A 249 45.50 -28.51 34.97
C PRO A 249 45.59 -28.80 36.48
N ARG A 250 44.98 -29.91 36.91
CA ARG A 250 45.42 -30.78 38.01
C ARG A 250 44.87 -32.18 37.76
#